data_AF-A0A024E6F7-F1
#
_entry.id   AF-A0A024E6F7-F1
#
_cell.length_a   1.000
_cell.length_b   1.000
_cell.length_c   1.000
_cell.angle_alpha   90.00
_cell.angle_beta   90.00
_cell.angle_gamma   90.00
#
_symmetry.space_group_name_H-M   'P 1'
#
loop_
_entity.id
_entity.type
_entity.pdbx_description
1 polymer ?
#
loop_
_entity_poly.entity_id
_entity_poly.type
_entity_poly.pdbx_seq_one_letter_code
_entity_poly.pdbx_strand_id
1 'polypeptide(L)'
;MKKFGKNDPQRPTDATHLKLVRAGDTTEHDTRIRVRKPRRSVPINQILSVAPGVDTLTLLHQASETLASLNAVLVNFAVKLDGSNRVMLGAIQQLAGIAELLVAQARDNLDPRNDAPDAPAPTRH
;
A
#
# COMPACT_ATOMS: atom_id res chain seq x y z
N MET A 1 -26.04 -40.74 -71.51
CA MET A 1 -26.56 -41.41 -70.30
C MET A 1 -26.89 -40.35 -69.24
N LYS A 2 -28.06 -40.54 -68.60
CA LYS A 2 -28.70 -39.95 -67.40
C LYS A 2 -28.07 -38.76 -66.62
N LYS A 3 -28.96 -37.81 -66.28
CA LYS A 3 -28.84 -36.73 -65.26
C LYS A 3 -28.97 -37.29 -63.81
N PHE A 4 -29.09 -36.38 -62.84
CA PHE A 4 -29.28 -36.48 -61.36
C PHE A 4 -27.96 -36.31 -60.59
N GLY A 5 -27.75 -35.40 -59.62
CA GLY A 5 -28.61 -34.44 -58.91
C GLY A 5 -28.30 -34.46 -57.40
N LYS A 6 -28.13 -33.27 -56.79
CA LYS A 6 -28.37 -32.90 -55.38
C LYS A 6 -27.45 -33.39 -54.24
N ASN A 7 -26.87 -32.40 -53.54
CA ASN A 7 -26.99 -32.09 -52.09
C ASN A 7 -25.65 -31.81 -51.40
N ASP A 8 -25.42 -30.54 -51.06
CA ASP A 8 -24.76 -30.13 -49.81
C ASP A 8 -25.72 -30.46 -48.65
N PRO A 9 -25.23 -30.90 -47.46
CA PRO A 9 -24.65 -29.92 -46.53
C PRO A 9 -23.57 -30.47 -45.58
N GLN A 10 -22.48 -29.72 -45.34
CA GLN A 10 -21.91 -29.61 -43.99
C GLN A 10 -20.86 -28.48 -43.88
N ARG A 11 -21.29 -27.33 -43.31
CA ARG A 11 -20.42 -26.47 -42.49
C ARG A 11 -20.54 -26.98 -41.06
N PRO A 12 -19.48 -26.97 -40.23
CA PRO A 12 -19.15 -25.72 -39.55
C PRO A 12 -17.64 -25.47 -39.31
N THR A 13 -17.30 -24.18 -39.24
CA THR A 13 -16.27 -23.54 -38.37
C THR A 13 -14.87 -24.17 -38.33
N ASP A 14 -13.83 -23.46 -38.76
CA ASP A 14 -13.18 -22.53 -37.83
C ASP A 14 -12.40 -21.44 -38.58
N ALA A 15 -12.42 -20.24 -37.98
CA ALA A 15 -11.95 -19.00 -38.54
C ALA A 15 -10.50 -18.75 -38.16
N THR A 16 -9.62 -18.43 -39.11
CA THR A 16 -8.30 -17.81 -38.87
C THR A 16 -7.68 -17.51 -40.24
N HIS A 17 -7.15 -16.34 -40.61
CA HIS A 17 -6.93 -15.07 -39.96
C HIS A 17 -6.94 -14.00 -41.06
N LEU A 18 -7.56 -12.86 -40.78
CA LEU A 18 -7.51 -11.65 -41.59
C LEU A 18 -6.06 -11.26 -41.92
N LYS A 19 -5.84 -10.91 -43.19
CA LYS A 19 -4.60 -10.39 -43.77
C LYS A 19 -4.16 -9.12 -43.00
N LEU A 20 -3.00 -9.18 -42.35
CA LEU A 20 -2.37 -8.03 -41.69
C LEU A 20 -1.91 -7.01 -42.76
N VAL A 21 -2.63 -5.89 -42.86
CA VAL A 21 -2.23 -4.72 -43.64
C VAL A 21 -1.09 -4.00 -42.91
N ARG A 22 -0.05 -3.70 -43.68
CA ARG A 22 1.18 -3.03 -43.24
C ARG A 22 1.03 -1.50 -43.30
N ALA A 23 1.52 -0.87 -42.24
CA ALA A 23 2.05 0.49 -42.10
C ALA A 23 1.15 1.69 -42.47
N GLY A 24 0.81 2.46 -41.44
CA GLY A 24 0.50 3.88 -41.53
C GLY A 24 1.15 4.59 -40.35
N ASP A 25 2.07 5.49 -40.65
CA ASP A 25 2.90 6.25 -39.71
C ASP A 25 2.07 7.05 -38.71
N THR A 26 2.20 6.73 -37.42
CA THR A 26 1.83 7.65 -36.34
C THR A 26 3.07 7.91 -35.51
N THR A 27 3.39 9.19 -35.39
CA THR A 27 4.53 9.77 -34.70
C THR A 27 4.73 9.16 -33.31
N GLU A 28 5.68 8.23 -33.21
CA GLU A 28 6.21 7.74 -31.94
C GLU A 28 7.00 8.88 -31.28
N HIS A 29 6.34 9.66 -30.43
CA HIS A 29 7.05 10.40 -29.41
C HIS A 29 7.58 9.40 -28.38
N ASP A 30 8.73 8.83 -28.70
CA ASP A 30 9.57 8.00 -27.82
C ASP A 30 9.98 8.82 -26.59
N THR A 31 9.10 8.90 -25.60
CA THR A 31 9.50 9.31 -24.25
C THR A 31 10.18 8.13 -23.56
N ARG A 32 11.32 7.71 -24.09
CA ARG A 32 12.26 6.83 -23.39
C ARG A 32 12.80 7.60 -22.19
N ILE A 33 12.09 7.53 -21.07
CA ILE A 33 12.60 7.98 -19.77
C ILE A 33 13.84 7.14 -19.50
N ARG A 34 15.01 7.73 -19.77
CA ARG A 34 16.30 7.16 -19.40
C ARG A 34 16.36 7.15 -17.88
N VAL A 35 15.99 6.00 -17.29
CA VAL A 35 16.15 5.73 -15.86
C VAL A 35 17.64 5.86 -15.54
N ARG A 36 18.03 7.01 -14.98
CA ARG A 36 19.38 7.23 -14.47
C ARG A 36 19.63 6.16 -13.40
N LYS A 37 20.73 5.40 -13.54
CA LYS A 37 21.16 4.44 -12.52
C LYS A 37 21.18 5.18 -11.17
N PRO A 38 20.49 4.67 -10.13
CA PRO A 38 20.45 5.36 -8.85
C PRO A 38 21.87 5.52 -8.32
N ARG A 39 22.28 6.76 -8.04
CA ARG A 39 23.50 7.02 -7.25
C ARG A 39 23.30 6.31 -5.92
N ARG A 40 24.32 5.56 -5.48
CA ARG A 40 24.40 4.81 -4.20
C ARG A 40 23.30 5.21 -3.23
N SER A 41 22.35 4.31 -2.98
CA SER A 41 21.31 4.52 -1.99
C SER A 41 21.98 4.64 -0.63
N VAL A 42 22.10 5.86 -0.11
CA VAL A 42 22.45 6.07 1.28
C VAL A 42 21.30 5.48 2.10
N PRO A 43 21.56 4.53 3.01
CA PRO A 43 20.49 3.91 3.77
C PRO A 43 19.81 4.97 4.66
N ILE A 44 18.49 4.86 4.83
CA ILE A 44 17.69 5.90 5.50
C ILE A 44 18.17 6.17 6.92
N ASN A 45 18.70 5.16 7.62
CA ASN A 45 19.27 5.29 8.96
C ASN A 45 20.54 6.17 9.04
N GLN A 46 21.18 6.47 7.91
CA GLN A 46 22.29 7.42 7.83
C GLN A 46 21.82 8.84 7.49
N ILE A 47 20.57 9.01 7.05
CA ILE A 47 19.97 10.30 6.66
C ILE A 47 19.06 10.82 7.78
N LEU A 48 18.32 9.92 8.42
CA LEU A 48 17.41 10.19 9.51
C LEU A 48 17.91 9.43 10.75
N SER A 49 18.37 10.17 11.74
CA SER A 49 18.80 9.62 13.03
C SER A 49 18.05 10.29 14.17
N VAL A 50 17.69 9.52 15.18
CA VAL A 50 17.21 10.04 16.46
C VAL A 50 18.41 10.59 17.24
N ALA A 51 18.28 11.79 17.80
CA ALA A 51 19.32 12.37 18.63
C ALA A 51 19.56 11.52 19.90
N PRO A 52 20.81 11.35 20.36
CA PRO A 52 21.09 10.61 21.59
C PRO A 52 20.47 11.33 22.79
N GLY A 53 19.87 10.56 23.71
CA GLY A 53 19.26 11.10 24.94
C GLY A 53 17.82 11.61 24.80
N VAL A 54 17.17 11.41 23.65
CA VAL A 54 15.72 11.67 23.52
C VAL A 54 14.96 10.65 24.37
N ASP A 55 14.00 11.15 25.15
CA ASP A 55 13.17 10.33 26.02
C ASP A 55 12.22 9.42 25.23
N THR A 56 11.96 8.23 25.75
CA THR A 56 11.10 7.21 25.12
C THR A 56 9.67 7.73 24.92
N LEU A 57 9.11 8.49 25.87
CA LEU A 57 7.78 9.08 25.71
C LEU A 57 7.75 10.09 24.56
N THR A 58 8.83 10.86 24.39
CA THR A 58 8.96 11.80 23.28
C THR A 58 9.04 11.06 21.93
N LEU A 59 9.76 9.94 21.87
CA LEU A 59 9.81 9.08 20.67
C LEU A 59 8.45 8.49 20.32
N LEU A 60 7.73 7.98 21.33
CA LEU A 60 6.40 7.42 21.14
C LEU A 60 5.38 8.49 20.73
N HIS A 61 5.47 9.70 21.30
CA HIS A 61 4.64 10.83 20.87
C HIS A 61 4.87 11.18 19.40
N GLN A 62 6.13 11.35 18.99
CA GLN A 62 6.49 11.63 17.59
C GLN A 62 6.05 10.49 16.65
N ALA A 63 6.13 9.24 17.10
CA ALA A 63 5.62 8.10 16.35
C ALA A 63 4.10 8.18 16.16
N SER A 64 3.33 8.52 17.22
CA SER A 64 1.89 8.74 17.13
C SER A 64 1.54 9.86 16.14
N GLU A 65 2.23 11.00 16.19
CA GLU A 65 1.99 12.11 15.26
C GLU A 65 2.30 11.72 13.81
N THR A 66 3.38 10.98 13.59
CA THR A 66 3.76 10.48 12.26
C THR A 66 2.73 9.49 11.72
N LEU A 67 2.22 8.59 12.57
CA LEU A 67 1.17 7.62 12.20
C LEU A 67 -0.15 8.31 11.87
N ALA A 68 -0.56 9.30 12.68
CA ALA A 68 -1.77 10.08 12.41
C ALA A 68 -1.67 10.83 11.07
N SER A 69 -0.50 11.43 10.79
CA SER A 69 -0.22 12.08 9.50
C SER A 69 -0.28 11.09 8.33
N LEU A 70 0.34 9.91 8.49
CA LEU A 70 0.26 8.84 7.50
C LEU A 70 -1.18 8.43 7.24
N ASN A 71 -1.98 8.19 8.29
CA ASN A 71 -3.37 7.78 8.17
C ASN A 71 -4.21 8.83 7.43
N ALA A 72 -4.01 10.12 7.71
CA ALA A 72 -4.67 11.20 6.97
C ALA A 72 -4.32 11.20 5.46
N VAL A 73 -3.05 10.93 5.11
CA VAL A 73 -2.62 10.78 3.72
C VAL A 73 -3.23 9.55 3.07
N LEU A 74 -3.27 8.40 3.77
CA LEU A 74 -3.88 7.17 3.26
C LEU A 74 -5.37 7.36 2.97
N VAL A 75 -6.13 7.99 3.89
CA VAL A 75 -7.55 8.28 3.67
C VAL A 75 -7.76 9.17 2.44
N ASN A 76 -6.93 10.20 2.25
CA ASN A 76 -6.99 11.04 1.05
C ASN A 76 -6.63 10.28 -0.24
N PHE A 77 -5.76 9.27 -0.16
CA PHE A 77 -5.47 8.38 -1.28
C PHE A 77 -6.59 7.37 -1.55
N ALA A 78 -7.34 6.94 -0.54
CA ALA A 78 -8.37 5.90 -0.68
C ALA A 78 -9.55 6.32 -1.56
N VAL A 79 -9.82 7.63 -1.63
CA VAL A 79 -10.84 8.20 -2.52
C VAL A 79 -10.39 8.22 -3.98
N LYS A 80 -9.07 8.15 -4.25
CA LYS A 80 -8.48 8.28 -5.59
C LYS A 80 -8.15 6.95 -6.26
N LEU A 81 -8.27 5.83 -5.55
CA LEU A 81 -7.88 4.51 -6.02
C LEU A 81 -9.12 3.63 -6.29
N ASP A 82 -9.16 3.02 -7.47
CA ASP A 82 -10.18 2.04 -7.85
C ASP A 82 -9.66 0.60 -7.81
N GLY A 83 -10.59 -0.34 -7.65
CA GLY A 83 -10.34 -1.78 -7.75
C GLY A 83 -9.33 -2.33 -6.73
N SER A 84 -8.34 -3.08 -7.21
CA SER A 84 -7.34 -3.81 -6.39
C SER A 84 -6.49 -2.89 -5.51
N ASN A 85 -6.18 -1.68 -5.99
CA ASN A 85 -5.35 -0.72 -5.26
C ASN A 85 -6.03 -0.21 -3.98
N ARG A 86 -7.37 -0.16 -3.96
CA ARG A 86 -8.15 0.20 -2.77
C ARG A 86 -8.08 -0.88 -1.70
N VAL A 87 -8.04 -2.16 -2.09
CA VAL A 87 -7.88 -3.28 -1.16
C VAL A 87 -6.49 -3.23 -0.51
N MET A 88 -5.44 -3.01 -1.32
CA MET A 88 -4.08 -2.87 -0.80
C MET A 88 -3.94 -1.67 0.14
N LEU A 89 -4.52 -0.52 -0.23
CA LEU A 89 -4.50 0.67 0.62
C LEU A 89 -5.27 0.46 1.92
N GLY A 90 -6.41 -0.25 1.88
CA GLY A 90 -7.14 -0.65 3.08
C GLY A 90 -6.30 -1.51 4.01
N ALA A 91 -5.51 -2.45 3.48
CA ALA A 91 -4.58 -3.25 4.28
C ALA A 91 -3.48 -2.38 4.93
N ILE A 92 -2.91 -1.40 4.20
CA ILE A 92 -1.94 -0.46 4.76
C ILE A 92 -2.57 0.37 5.88
N GLN A 93 -3.79 0.85 5.68
CA GLN A 93 -4.50 1.63 6.70
C GLN A 93 -4.81 0.80 7.95
N GLN A 94 -5.17 -0.48 7.79
CA GLN A 94 -5.35 -1.39 8.93
C GLN A 94 -4.04 -1.60 9.71
N LEU A 95 -2.92 -1.82 9.01
CA LEU A 95 -1.61 -1.94 9.65
C LEU A 95 -1.20 -0.66 10.37
N ALA A 96 -1.49 0.52 9.80
CA ALA A 96 -1.24 1.81 10.44
C ALA A 96 -2.08 1.96 11.72
N GLY A 97 -3.36 1.59 11.69
CA GLY A 97 -4.23 1.59 12.88
C GLY A 97 -3.74 0.64 13.98
N ILE A 98 -3.25 -0.55 13.62
CA ILE A 98 -2.63 -1.48 14.58
C ILE A 98 -1.38 -0.85 15.19
N ALA A 99 -0.55 -0.18 14.39
CA ALA A 99 0.64 0.51 14.91
C ALA A 99 0.28 1.63 15.89
N GLU A 100 -0.79 2.40 15.64
CA GLU A 100 -1.27 3.43 16.59
C GLU A 100 -1.65 2.81 17.95
N LEU A 101 -2.37 1.68 17.94
CA LEU A 101 -2.74 0.95 19.16
C LEU A 101 -1.51 0.45 19.92
N LEU A 102 -0.52 -0.10 19.22
CA LEU A 102 0.72 -0.59 19.83
C LEU A 102 1.54 0.55 20.45
N VAL A 103 1.59 1.72 19.81
CA VAL A 103 2.27 2.91 20.34
C VAL A 103 1.54 3.46 21.57
N ALA A 104 0.21 3.51 21.52
CA ALA A 104 -0.60 3.91 22.67
C ALA A 104 -0.34 2.98 23.88
N GLN A 105 -0.40 1.66 23.67
CA GLN A 105 -0.09 0.68 24.71
C GLN A 105 1.34 0.80 25.23
N ALA A 106 2.32 1.02 24.35
CA ALA A 106 3.71 1.22 24.75
C ALA A 106 3.88 2.47 25.62
N ARG A 107 3.10 3.52 25.36
CA ARG A 107 3.10 4.74 26.17
C ARG A 107 2.42 4.52 27.52
N ASP A 108 1.29 3.81 27.54
CA ASP A 108 0.55 3.51 28.77
C ASP A 108 1.37 2.61 29.72
N ASN A 109 2.16 1.68 29.17
CA ASN A 109 3.10 0.86 29.96
C ASN A 109 4.24 1.67 30.61
N LEU A 110 4.49 2.91 30.14
CA LEU A 110 5.50 3.80 30.71
C LEU A 110 4.90 4.77 31.74
N ASP A 111 3.57 4.81 31.90
CA ASP A 111 2.93 5.61 32.93
C ASP A 111 3.02 4.87 34.28
N PRO A 112 3.81 5.37 35.26
CA PRO A 112 3.99 4.72 36.57
C PRO A 112 2.71 4.64 37.40
N ARG A 113 1.63 5.30 36.96
CA ARG A 113 0.34 5.30 37.65
C ARG A 113 -0.39 3.95 37.61
N ASN A 114 0.00 3.04 36.73
CA ASN A 114 -0.60 1.71 36.62
C ASN A 114 0.00 0.67 37.60
N ASP A 115 1.15 0.98 38.20
CA ASP A 115 1.87 0.10 39.14
C ASP A 115 1.65 0.46 40.62
N ALA A 116 0.84 1.48 40.93
CA ALA A 116 0.48 1.79 42.31
C ALA A 116 -0.57 0.76 42.78
N PRO A 117 -0.25 -0.16 43.71
CA PRO A 117 -1.31 -0.83 44.43
C PRO A 117 -2.00 0.25 45.26
N ASP A 118 -3.33 0.34 45.16
CA ASP A 118 -4.15 1.03 46.15
C ASP A 118 -3.75 0.49 47.53
N ALA A 119 -2.87 1.22 48.22
CA ALA A 119 -2.52 0.92 49.60
C ALA A 119 -3.82 1.11 50.40
N PRO A 120 -4.34 0.06 51.06
CA PRO A 120 -5.53 0.23 51.87
C PRO A 120 -5.20 1.21 53.00
N ALA A 121 -6.04 2.24 53.14
CA ALA A 121 -5.91 3.26 54.17
C ALA A 121 -5.72 2.60 55.55
N PRO A 122 -4.77 3.06 56.38
CA PRO A 122 -4.54 2.45 57.68
C PRO A 122 -5.75 2.70 58.57
N THR A 123 -6.49 1.63 58.89
CA THR A 123 -7.54 1.64 59.90
C THR A 123 -6.92 1.95 61.24
N ARG A 124 -7.11 3.19 61.70
CA ARG A 124 -6.66 3.65 63.01
C ARG A 124 -7.65 3.13 64.06
N HIS A 125 -7.19 2.18 64.88
CA HIS A 125 -7.85 1.76 66.12
C HIS A 125 -7.69 2.83 67.22
#